data_AF-A0AAE7MLN2-F1
#
_entry.id   AF-A0AAE7MLN2-F1
#
_cell.length_a   1.000
_cell.length_b   1.000
_cell.length_c   1.000
_cell.angle_alpha   90.00
_cell.angle_beta   90.00
_cell.angle_gamma   90.00
#
_symmetry.space_group_name_H-M   'P 1'
#
loop_
_entity.id
_entity.type
_entity.pdbx_description
1 polymer ?
#
loop_
_entity_poly.entity_id
_entity_poly.type
_entity_poly.pdbx_seq_one_letter_code
_entity_poly.pdbx_strand_id
1 'polypeptide(L)'
;MEKAATAKLVQRHVSRNPGSYASAVILQRNSRSLDNKTLIALYEKLTPGIKALREGEAIKTEIAARKLSVNGATPADFTLKNEVEKAVKLSDYRGKYLLIDFWASWCGPCRASFPHMRELYAQYKDKNFEILSISTDRDKAAWLKAVKEENNPWPQAHDAKSEVSKNTFNVQVLPTLFLLDPKGKIIAQKLEGSELDKKLKELMP
;
A
#
# COMPACT_ATOMS: atom_id res chain seq x y z
N MET A 1 -13.23 0.89 -18.00
CA MET A 1 -13.38 0.11 -19.25
C MET A 1 -12.06 -0.03 -19.99
N GLU A 2 -11.27 1.03 -20.14
CA GLU A 2 -9.97 1.01 -20.85
C GLU A 2 -8.93 0.04 -20.26
N LYS A 3 -8.69 0.06 -18.94
CA LYS A 3 -7.74 -0.87 -18.28
C LYS A 3 -8.04 -2.35 -18.55
N ALA A 4 -9.32 -2.73 -18.61
CA ALA A 4 -9.73 -4.10 -18.88
C ALA A 4 -9.48 -4.52 -20.34
N ALA A 5 -9.61 -3.58 -21.29
CA ALA A 5 -9.27 -3.82 -22.68
C ALA A 5 -7.74 -3.98 -22.87
N THR A 6 -6.96 -3.08 -22.25
CA THR A 6 -5.49 -3.15 -22.26
C THR A 6 -4.98 -4.46 -21.65
N ALA A 7 -5.50 -4.86 -20.49
CA ALA A 7 -5.13 -6.11 -19.84
C ALA A 7 -5.32 -7.34 -20.75
N LYS A 8 -6.46 -7.41 -21.47
CA LYS A 8 -6.74 -8.49 -22.43
C LYS A 8 -5.75 -8.50 -23.60
N LEU A 9 -5.40 -7.32 -24.14
CA LEU A 9 -4.44 -7.21 -25.24
C LEU A 9 -3.04 -7.65 -24.81
N VAL A 10 -2.58 -7.19 -23.63
CA VAL A 10 -1.31 -7.60 -23.03
C VAL A 10 -1.26 -9.11 -22.83
N GLN A 11 -2.31 -9.67 -22.19
CA GLN A 11 -2.38 -11.10 -21.92
C GLN A 11 -2.31 -11.94 -23.20
N ARG A 12 -3.03 -11.51 -24.25
CA ARG A 12 -3.02 -12.17 -25.56
C ARG A 12 -1.65 -12.11 -26.22
N HIS A 13 -1.01 -10.95 -26.23
CA HIS A 13 0.29 -10.76 -26.87
C HIS A 13 1.37 -11.60 -26.20
N VAL A 14 1.52 -11.47 -24.87
CA VAL A 14 2.54 -12.18 -24.08
C VAL A 14 2.34 -13.69 -24.18
N SER A 15 1.10 -14.17 -24.10
CA SER A 15 0.82 -15.61 -24.19
C SER A 15 1.14 -16.21 -25.56
N ARG A 16 1.07 -15.43 -26.65
CA ARG A 16 1.39 -15.89 -28.00
C ARG A 16 2.87 -15.76 -28.36
N ASN A 17 3.60 -14.88 -27.67
CA ASN A 17 4.98 -14.52 -28.00
C ASN A 17 5.92 -14.57 -26.78
N PRO A 18 5.96 -15.64 -25.98
CA PRO A 18 6.68 -15.68 -24.71
C PRO A 18 8.20 -15.51 -24.82
N GLY A 19 8.79 -15.81 -25.97
CA GLY A 19 10.22 -15.64 -26.26
C GLY A 19 10.60 -14.29 -26.87
N SER A 20 9.65 -13.36 -27.02
CA SER A 20 9.91 -12.04 -27.63
C SER A 20 10.33 -11.01 -26.58
N TYR A 21 11.37 -10.22 -26.89
CA TYR A 21 11.73 -9.04 -26.11
C TYR A 21 10.55 -8.07 -25.93
N ALA A 22 9.73 -7.90 -26.98
CA ALA A 22 8.55 -7.05 -26.93
C ALA A 22 7.56 -7.51 -25.84
N SER A 23 7.44 -8.82 -25.59
CA SER A 23 6.58 -9.35 -24.54
C SER A 23 7.04 -8.91 -23.14
N ALA A 24 8.35 -8.85 -22.87
CA ALA A 24 8.85 -8.35 -21.59
C ALA A 24 8.58 -6.85 -21.43
N VAL A 25 8.85 -6.04 -22.47
CA VAL A 25 8.59 -4.60 -22.45
C VAL A 25 7.11 -4.30 -22.26
N ILE A 26 6.24 -4.97 -23.01
CA ILE A 26 4.78 -4.80 -22.93
C ILE A 26 4.28 -5.22 -21.55
N LEU A 27 4.74 -6.37 -21.03
CA LEU A 27 4.32 -6.84 -19.71
C LEU A 27 4.76 -5.87 -18.60
N GLN A 28 6.01 -5.40 -18.64
CA GLN A 28 6.54 -4.45 -17.66
C GLN A 28 5.76 -3.13 -17.69
N ARG A 29 5.58 -2.52 -18.87
CA ARG A 29 4.92 -1.21 -19.00
C ARG A 29 3.45 -1.25 -18.59
N ASN A 30 2.80 -2.41 -18.73
CA ASN A 30 1.38 -2.57 -18.45
C ASN A 30 1.10 -3.32 -17.14
N SER A 31 2.11 -3.64 -16.34
CA SER A 31 1.95 -4.44 -15.12
C SER A 31 0.89 -3.86 -14.17
N ARG A 32 0.82 -2.53 -14.03
CA ARG A 32 -0.17 -1.81 -13.21
C ARG A 32 -1.63 -2.00 -13.64
N SER A 33 -1.87 -2.41 -14.88
CA SER A 33 -3.21 -2.75 -15.38
C SER A 33 -3.63 -4.19 -15.08
N LEU A 34 -2.70 -5.01 -14.55
CA LEU A 34 -2.89 -6.42 -14.25
C LEU A 34 -2.97 -6.65 -12.74
N ASP A 35 -3.91 -7.51 -12.33
CA ASP A 35 -3.89 -8.07 -10.98
C ASP A 35 -2.66 -8.98 -10.78
N ASN A 36 -2.37 -9.31 -9.52
CA ASN A 36 -1.18 -10.08 -9.16
C ASN A 36 -1.18 -11.48 -9.76
N LYS A 37 -2.34 -12.14 -9.80
CA LYS A 37 -2.48 -13.49 -10.34
C LYS A 37 -2.15 -13.51 -11.83
N THR A 38 -2.67 -12.54 -12.57
CA THR A 38 -2.48 -12.39 -14.01
C THR A 38 -1.04 -12.00 -14.33
N LEU A 39 -0.44 -11.05 -13.59
CA LEU A 39 0.96 -10.66 -13.78
C LEU A 39 1.91 -11.85 -13.59
N ILE A 40 1.73 -12.61 -12.49
CA ILE A 40 2.53 -13.81 -12.20
C ILE A 40 2.35 -14.84 -13.31
N ALA A 41 1.11 -15.15 -13.70
CA ALA A 41 0.84 -16.14 -14.74
C ALA A 41 1.46 -15.76 -16.10
N LEU A 42 1.48 -14.48 -16.46
CA LEU A 42 2.11 -14.00 -17.69
C LEU A 42 3.64 -14.00 -17.60
N TYR A 43 4.20 -13.59 -16.45
CA TYR A 43 5.64 -13.66 -16.21
C TYR A 43 6.14 -15.10 -16.33
N GLU A 44 5.41 -16.07 -15.76
CA GLU A 44 5.84 -17.47 -15.79
C GLU A 44 5.91 -18.07 -17.20
N LYS A 45 5.09 -17.56 -18.13
CA LYS A 45 5.12 -17.97 -19.53
C LYS A 45 6.37 -17.49 -20.28
N LEU A 46 7.03 -16.42 -19.83
CA LEU A 46 8.23 -15.90 -20.50
C LEU A 46 9.34 -16.95 -20.48
N THR A 47 10.11 -17.02 -21.57
CA THR A 47 11.25 -17.93 -21.63
C THR A 47 12.37 -17.49 -20.67
N PRO A 48 13.27 -18.40 -20.22
CA PRO A 48 14.35 -18.05 -19.31
C PRO A 48 15.22 -16.89 -19.82
N GLY A 49 15.54 -16.87 -21.12
CA GLY A 49 16.32 -15.79 -21.74
C GLY A 49 15.63 -14.43 -21.65
N ILE A 50 14.29 -14.39 -21.76
CA ILE A 50 13.51 -13.16 -21.61
C ILE A 50 13.39 -12.76 -20.13
N LYS A 51 13.23 -13.72 -19.21
CA LYS A 51 13.20 -13.45 -17.76
C LYS A 51 14.52 -12.83 -17.26
N ALA A 52 15.66 -13.20 -17.85
CA ALA A 52 16.98 -12.71 -17.49
C ALA A 52 17.29 -11.29 -18.02
N LEU A 53 16.45 -10.73 -18.90
CA LEU A 53 16.60 -9.34 -19.35
C LEU A 53 16.19 -8.36 -18.24
N ARG A 54 16.63 -7.10 -18.40
CA ARG A 54 16.32 -6.01 -17.46
C ARG A 54 14.82 -5.88 -17.18
N GLU A 55 14.00 -5.99 -18.21
CA GLU A 55 12.54 -5.92 -18.13
C GLU A 55 11.96 -7.12 -17.36
N GLY A 56 12.50 -8.32 -17.60
CA GLY A 56 12.13 -9.54 -16.89
C GLY A 56 12.46 -9.47 -15.40
N GLU A 57 13.67 -9.03 -15.05
CA GLU A 57 14.08 -8.83 -13.66
C GLU A 57 13.28 -7.72 -12.97
N ALA A 58 12.91 -6.65 -13.68
CA ALA A 58 12.04 -5.62 -13.16
C ALA A 58 10.63 -6.17 -12.83
N ILE A 59 10.05 -7.01 -13.69
CA ILE A 59 8.76 -7.66 -13.42
C ILE A 59 8.87 -8.62 -12.23
N LYS A 60 9.95 -9.40 -12.14
CA LYS A 60 10.21 -10.29 -11.00
C LYS A 60 10.29 -9.52 -9.68
N THR A 61 11.02 -8.41 -9.70
CA THR A 61 11.15 -7.49 -8.56
C THR A 61 9.79 -6.91 -8.18
N GLU A 62 8.99 -6.50 -9.16
CA GLU A 62 7.63 -6.03 -8.93
C GLU A 62 6.74 -7.11 -8.32
N ILE A 63 6.77 -8.34 -8.85
CA ILE A 63 6.01 -9.48 -8.32
C ILE A 63 6.39 -9.71 -6.85
N ALA A 64 7.68 -9.69 -6.52
CA ALA A 64 8.15 -9.83 -5.15
C ALA A 64 7.63 -8.69 -4.25
N ALA A 65 7.75 -7.43 -4.70
CA ALA A 65 7.26 -6.27 -3.97
C ALA A 65 5.75 -6.30 -3.73
N ARG A 66 4.96 -6.74 -4.73
CA ARG A 66 3.50 -6.85 -4.60
C ARG A 66 3.07 -7.89 -3.57
N LYS A 67 3.85 -8.95 -3.35
CA LYS A 67 3.55 -9.97 -2.31
C LYS A 67 3.60 -9.41 -0.89
N LEU A 68 4.33 -8.32 -0.67
CA LEU A 68 4.49 -7.71 0.65
C LEU A 68 3.20 -7.06 1.16
N SER A 69 2.32 -6.65 0.25
CA SER A 69 1.15 -5.84 0.55
C SER A 69 -0.18 -6.42 0.06
N VAL A 70 -0.22 -7.72 -0.27
CA VAL A 70 -1.50 -8.41 -0.57
C VAL A 70 -2.30 -8.69 0.70
N ASN A 71 -3.62 -8.75 0.56
CA ASN A 71 -4.47 -9.36 1.59
C ASN A 71 -3.97 -10.79 1.83
N GLY A 72 -3.69 -11.12 3.09
CA GLY A 72 -2.99 -12.35 3.41
C GLY A 72 -1.60 -12.14 4.00
N ALA A 73 -0.90 -11.09 3.59
CA ALA A 73 0.47 -10.84 4.00
C ALA A 73 0.53 -10.35 5.45
N THR A 74 1.58 -10.78 6.16
CA THR A 74 1.95 -10.20 7.47
C THR A 74 3.16 -9.31 7.22
N PRO A 75 3.05 -7.98 7.31
CA PRO A 75 4.17 -7.09 7.08
C PRO A 75 5.27 -7.33 8.10
N ALA A 76 6.53 -7.15 7.67
CA ALA A 76 7.65 -7.15 8.59
C ALA A 76 7.48 -6.05 9.65
N ASP A 77 7.96 -6.30 10.87
CA ASP A 77 7.96 -5.26 11.90
C ASP A 77 8.86 -4.11 11.47
N PHE A 78 8.54 -2.91 11.93
CA PHE A 78 9.32 -1.71 11.66
C PHE A 78 9.38 -0.84 12.91
N THR A 79 10.31 0.11 12.93
CA THR A 79 10.36 1.15 13.95
C THR A 79 10.55 2.49 13.26
N LEU A 80 9.60 3.39 13.47
CA LEU A 80 9.67 4.78 13.03
C LEU A 80 9.68 5.69 14.25
N LYS A 81 9.84 6.99 14.01
CA LYS A 81 9.74 8.02 15.05
C LYS A 81 8.48 8.85 14.86
N ASN A 82 7.85 9.20 15.98
CA ASN A 82 6.74 10.15 16.00
C ASN A 82 7.23 11.61 16.15
N GLU A 83 6.28 12.53 16.25
CA GLU A 83 6.50 13.98 16.32
C GLU A 83 7.32 14.42 17.55
N VAL A 84 7.36 13.59 18.61
CA VAL A 84 8.15 13.81 19.83
C VAL A 84 9.38 12.89 19.91
N GLU A 85 9.86 12.38 18.78
CA GLU A 85 11.03 11.48 18.67
C GLU A 85 10.91 10.13 19.40
N LYS A 86 9.71 9.76 19.85
CA LYS A 86 9.44 8.44 20.44
C LYS A 86 9.34 7.38 19.34
N ALA A 87 9.84 6.19 19.66
CA ALA A 87 9.75 5.05 18.78
C ALA A 87 8.29 4.57 18.66
N VAL A 88 7.86 4.27 17.44
CA VAL A 88 6.58 3.66 17.09
C VAL A 88 6.88 2.38 16.33
N LYS A 89 6.43 1.23 16.86
CA LYS A 89 6.64 -0.07 16.23
C LYS A 89 5.33 -0.64 15.71
N LEU A 90 5.38 -1.42 14.62
CA LEU A 90 4.18 -2.12 14.14
C LEU A 90 3.70 -3.15 15.16
N SER A 91 4.63 -3.77 15.88
CA SER A 91 4.35 -4.74 16.94
C SER A 91 3.57 -4.14 18.13
N ASP A 92 3.65 -2.82 18.37
CA ASP A 92 2.92 -2.14 19.45
C ASP A 92 1.39 -2.19 19.26
N TYR A 93 0.93 -2.48 18.04
CA TYR A 93 -0.49 -2.52 17.68
C TYR A 93 -1.09 -3.94 17.62
N ARG A 94 -0.32 -4.97 18.02
CA ARG A 94 -0.87 -6.33 18.09
C ARG A 94 -2.05 -6.38 19.07
N GLY A 95 -3.07 -7.16 18.72
CA GLY A 95 -4.33 -7.21 19.47
C GLY A 95 -5.39 -6.19 19.02
N LYS A 96 -5.04 -5.23 18.15
CA LYS A 96 -5.98 -4.25 17.58
C LYS A 96 -6.16 -4.44 16.08
N TYR A 97 -7.32 -4.07 15.56
CA TYR A 97 -7.44 -3.71 14.15
C TYR A 97 -6.69 -2.40 13.93
N LEU A 98 -5.74 -2.39 13.00
CA LEU A 98 -4.91 -1.23 12.72
C LEU A 98 -5.15 -0.74 11.30
N LEU A 99 -5.59 0.50 11.15
CA LEU A 99 -5.63 1.19 9.87
C LEU A 99 -4.35 2.03 9.70
N ILE A 100 -3.46 1.60 8.82
CA ILE A 100 -2.26 2.34 8.45
C ILE A 100 -2.59 3.26 7.29
N ASP A 101 -2.32 4.55 7.46
CA ASP A 101 -2.55 5.61 6.48
C ASP A 101 -1.22 6.19 6.00
N PHE A 102 -0.84 5.91 4.74
CA PHE A 102 0.32 6.54 4.13
C PHE A 102 -0.05 7.86 3.49
N TRP A 103 0.59 8.94 3.95
CA TRP A 103 0.29 10.31 3.53
C TRP A 103 1.55 11.19 3.39
N ALA A 104 1.35 12.45 3.02
CA ALA A 104 2.40 13.48 3.06
C ALA A 104 1.78 14.88 3.24
N SER A 105 2.54 15.83 3.79
CA SER A 105 2.11 17.20 4.09
C SER A 105 1.56 17.95 2.87
N TRP A 106 2.12 17.67 1.69
CA TRP A 106 1.73 18.25 0.40
C TRP A 106 0.60 17.47 -0.30
N CYS A 107 0.16 16.34 0.24
CA CYS A 107 -0.89 15.51 -0.35
C CYS A 107 -2.28 16.08 0.00
N GLY A 108 -2.81 16.93 -0.88
CA GLY A 108 -4.17 17.49 -0.75
C GLY A 108 -5.26 16.43 -0.54
N PRO A 109 -5.34 15.37 -1.37
CA PRO A 109 -6.33 14.30 -1.19
C PRO A 109 -6.21 13.56 0.15
N CYS A 110 -4.99 13.38 0.66
CA CYS A 110 -4.78 12.76 1.98
C CYS A 110 -5.42 13.61 3.08
N ARG A 111 -5.12 14.92 3.09
CA ARG A 111 -5.66 15.87 4.08
C ARG A 111 -7.18 16.00 3.98
N ALA A 112 -7.73 15.95 2.78
CA ALA A 112 -9.18 15.96 2.55
C ALA A 112 -9.90 14.74 3.14
N SER A 113 -9.20 13.62 3.35
CA SER A 113 -9.77 12.41 3.97
C SER A 113 -9.80 12.44 5.49
N PHE A 114 -9.00 13.29 6.14
CA PHE A 114 -8.86 13.30 7.60
C PHE A 114 -10.15 13.60 8.37
N PRO A 115 -11.06 14.49 7.93
CA PRO A 115 -12.35 14.67 8.59
C PRO A 115 -13.14 13.36 8.72
N HIS A 116 -13.26 12.61 7.62
CA HIS A 116 -13.93 11.31 7.61
C HIS A 116 -13.19 10.27 8.49
N MET A 117 -11.86 10.26 8.46
CA MET A 117 -11.05 9.40 9.34
C MET A 117 -11.24 9.72 10.83
N ARG A 118 -11.44 10.99 11.20
CA ARG A 118 -11.78 11.41 12.58
C ARG A 118 -13.15 10.91 13.01
N GLU A 119 -14.15 10.94 12.13
CA GLU A 119 -15.48 10.38 12.40
C GLU A 119 -15.39 8.86 12.66
N LEU A 120 -14.68 8.13 11.79
CA LEU A 120 -14.45 6.69 11.96
C LEU A 120 -13.67 6.39 13.24
N TYR A 121 -12.61 7.15 13.53
CA TYR A 121 -11.84 6.94 14.75
C TYR A 121 -12.68 7.16 16.01
N ALA A 122 -13.47 8.23 16.06
CA ALA A 122 -14.39 8.48 17.17
C ALA A 122 -15.39 7.33 17.37
N GLN A 123 -15.88 6.73 16.28
CA GLN A 123 -16.82 5.62 16.33
C GLN A 123 -16.19 4.29 16.78
N TYR A 124 -14.95 4.00 16.37
CA TYR A 124 -14.36 2.67 16.51
C TYR A 124 -13.20 2.57 17.51
N LYS A 125 -12.59 3.67 17.98
CA LYS A 125 -11.39 3.64 18.86
C LYS A 125 -11.55 2.77 20.11
N ASP A 126 -12.76 2.68 20.67
CA ASP A 126 -13.06 1.88 21.86
C ASP A 126 -13.46 0.43 21.53
N LYS A 127 -13.42 0.04 20.24
CA LYS A 127 -13.72 -1.30 19.71
C LYS A 127 -12.47 -2.04 19.22
N ASN A 128 -11.35 -1.92 19.94
CA ASN A 128 -10.04 -2.49 19.56
C ASN A 128 -9.55 -2.01 18.18
N PHE A 129 -9.79 -0.74 17.84
CA PHE A 129 -9.36 -0.14 16.59
C PHE A 129 -8.35 0.98 16.85
N GLU A 130 -7.40 1.14 15.94
CA GLU A 130 -6.40 2.21 15.97
C GLU A 130 -6.08 2.69 14.55
N ILE A 131 -5.70 3.95 14.43
CA ILE A 131 -5.15 4.51 13.19
C ILE A 131 -3.67 4.86 13.42
N LEU A 132 -2.81 4.52 12.46
CA LEU A 132 -1.43 4.99 12.43
C LEU A 132 -1.18 5.68 11.09
N SER A 133 -1.00 7.00 11.12
CA SER A 133 -0.63 7.73 9.90
C SER A 133 0.89 7.80 9.79
N ILE A 134 1.42 7.35 8.65
CA ILE A 134 2.85 7.33 8.32
C ILE A 134 3.10 8.33 7.19
N SER A 135 3.79 9.42 7.50
CA SER A 135 4.19 10.41 6.50
C SER A 135 5.42 9.95 5.72
N THR A 136 5.39 10.11 4.40
CA THR A 136 6.56 9.93 3.51
C THR A 136 7.25 11.24 3.16
N ASP A 137 7.00 12.33 3.89
CA ASP A 137 7.68 13.61 3.69
C ASP A 137 9.19 13.43 3.84
N ARG A 138 9.99 14.07 2.99
CA ARG A 138 11.44 14.13 3.21
C ARG A 138 11.82 15.21 4.23
N ASP A 139 11.06 16.30 4.23
CA ASP A 139 11.25 17.41 5.14
C ASP A 139 10.43 17.18 6.43
N LYS A 140 11.16 16.95 7.52
CA LYS A 140 10.56 16.77 8.85
C LYS A 140 9.81 18.01 9.33
N ALA A 141 10.28 19.22 9.01
CA ALA A 141 9.64 20.45 9.46
C ALA A 141 8.28 20.64 8.79
N ALA A 142 8.18 20.35 7.49
CA ALA A 142 6.92 20.36 6.75
C ALA A 142 5.92 19.34 7.33
N TRP A 143 6.38 18.12 7.63
CA TRP A 143 5.55 17.11 8.28
C TRP A 143 5.06 17.56 9.67
N LEU A 144 5.96 18.03 10.55
CA LEU A 144 5.57 18.50 11.88
C LEU A 144 4.56 19.65 11.84
N LYS A 145 4.74 20.58 10.90
CA LYS A 145 3.78 21.68 10.68
C LYS A 145 2.40 21.12 10.30
N ALA A 146 2.35 20.21 9.33
CA ALA A 146 1.09 19.60 8.89
C ALA A 146 0.44 18.76 10.00
N VAL A 147 1.21 17.99 10.77
CA VAL A 147 0.69 17.23 11.93
C VAL A 147 0.01 18.18 12.92
N LYS A 148 0.64 19.33 13.22
CA LYS A 148 0.06 20.35 14.11
C LYS A 148 -1.21 20.97 13.55
N GLU A 149 -1.23 21.29 12.25
CA GLU A 149 -2.41 21.85 11.57
C GLU A 149 -3.58 20.87 11.57
N GLU A 150 -3.32 19.60 11.28
CA GLU A 150 -4.35 18.57 11.18
C GLU A 150 -4.83 18.07 12.54
N ASN A 151 -4.00 18.15 13.58
CA ASN A 151 -4.37 17.83 14.96
C ASN A 151 -5.14 16.49 15.07
N ASN A 152 -4.66 15.48 14.35
CA ASN A 152 -5.30 14.17 14.33
C ASN A 152 -5.11 13.48 15.69
N PRO A 153 -6.16 12.86 16.27
CA PRO A 153 -6.12 12.30 17.62
C PRO A 153 -5.43 10.93 17.72
N TRP A 154 -4.87 10.43 16.62
CA TRP A 154 -4.21 9.13 16.53
C TRP A 154 -2.71 9.28 16.26
N PRO A 155 -1.89 8.26 16.57
CA PRO A 155 -0.44 8.31 16.39
C PRO A 155 0.01 8.67 14.96
N GLN A 156 1.07 9.48 14.90
CA GLN A 156 1.77 9.84 13.67
C GLN A 156 3.18 9.25 13.67
N ALA A 157 3.71 8.91 12.50
CA ALA A 157 5.09 8.46 12.34
C ALA A 157 5.71 8.99 11.04
N HIS A 158 7.03 9.11 11.00
CA HIS A 158 7.77 9.68 9.87
C HIS A 158 8.69 8.67 9.18
N ASP A 159 8.36 8.33 7.95
CA ASP A 159 9.13 7.47 7.05
C ASP A 159 9.94 8.32 6.05
N ALA A 160 10.88 9.12 6.58
CA ALA A 160 11.65 10.11 5.82
C ALA A 160 12.42 9.53 4.62
N LYS A 161 12.83 8.26 4.73
CA LYS A 161 13.58 7.54 3.69
C LYS A 161 12.68 6.69 2.79
N SER A 162 11.37 6.65 3.07
CA SER A 162 10.41 5.79 2.41
C SER A 162 10.75 4.29 2.52
N GLU A 163 11.42 3.88 3.60
CA GLU A 163 11.84 2.49 3.79
C GLU A 163 10.64 1.61 4.10
N VAL A 164 9.75 2.05 5.00
CA VAL A 164 8.56 1.29 5.38
C VAL A 164 7.52 1.30 4.25
N SER A 165 7.21 2.48 3.73
CA SER A 165 6.24 2.66 2.65
C SER A 165 6.63 1.87 1.40
N LYS A 166 7.89 1.88 0.96
CA LYS A 166 8.32 1.14 -0.24
C LYS A 166 8.61 -0.34 0.03
N ASN A 167 9.39 -0.65 1.07
CA ASN A 167 9.96 -1.99 1.22
C ASN A 167 9.11 -2.91 2.08
N THR A 168 8.16 -2.38 2.85
CA THR A 168 7.26 -3.19 3.69
C THR A 168 5.86 -3.22 3.10
N PHE A 169 5.37 -2.08 2.59
CA PHE A 169 3.99 -1.94 2.11
C PHE A 169 3.87 -1.73 0.60
N ASN A 170 4.99 -1.56 -0.12
CA ASN A 170 5.00 -1.30 -1.57
C ASN A 170 3.99 -0.20 -1.99
N VAL A 171 3.99 0.91 -1.23
CA VAL A 171 3.19 2.10 -1.52
C VAL A 171 3.74 2.78 -2.76
N GLN A 172 2.89 2.90 -3.77
CA GLN A 172 3.23 3.49 -5.07
C GLN A 172 2.58 4.86 -5.29
N VAL A 173 1.55 5.19 -4.51
CA VAL A 173 0.76 6.42 -4.63
C VAL A 173 0.19 6.80 -3.27
N LEU A 174 -0.05 8.08 -3.05
CA LEU A 174 -0.70 8.60 -1.85
C LEU A 174 -2.08 9.19 -2.21
N PRO A 175 -3.08 9.09 -1.32
CA PRO A 175 -3.06 8.26 -0.10
C PRO A 175 -3.04 6.76 -0.46
N THR A 176 -2.57 5.93 0.48
CA THR A 176 -2.81 4.48 0.45
C THR A 176 -3.09 4.00 1.87
N LEU A 177 -4.24 3.34 2.06
CA LEU A 177 -4.63 2.73 3.32
C LEU A 177 -4.36 1.22 3.34
N PHE A 178 -3.94 0.70 4.49
CA PHE A 178 -3.89 -0.74 4.79
C PHE A 178 -4.62 -1.03 6.09
N LEU A 179 -5.55 -1.99 6.07
CA LEU A 179 -6.22 -2.47 7.26
C LEU A 179 -5.62 -3.82 7.68
N LEU A 180 -5.11 -3.88 8.90
CA LEU A 180 -4.54 -5.07 9.51
C LEU A 180 -5.48 -5.62 10.58
N ASP A 181 -5.53 -6.94 10.70
CA ASP A 181 -6.22 -7.64 11.79
C ASP A 181 -5.40 -7.62 13.10
N PRO A 182 -5.98 -8.05 14.24
CA PRO A 182 -5.27 -8.15 15.52
C PRO A 182 -3.99 -9.01 15.52
N LYS A 183 -3.82 -9.90 14.53
CA LYS A 183 -2.61 -10.73 14.37
C LYS A 183 -1.53 -10.01 13.55
N GLY A 184 -1.83 -8.82 13.02
CA GLY A 184 -0.94 -8.03 12.17
C GLY A 184 -1.00 -8.39 10.69
N LYS A 185 -2.03 -9.11 10.24
CA LYS A 185 -2.18 -9.54 8.85
C LYS A 185 -3.00 -8.52 8.06
N ILE A 186 -2.56 -8.17 6.85
CA ILE A 186 -3.33 -7.31 5.95
C ILE A 186 -4.61 -8.03 5.54
N ILE A 187 -5.75 -7.42 5.83
CA ILE A 187 -7.09 -7.92 5.49
C ILE A 187 -7.79 -7.05 4.44
N ALA A 188 -7.34 -5.80 4.25
CA ALA A 188 -7.75 -4.94 3.16
C ALA A 188 -6.68 -3.88 2.85
N GLN A 189 -6.74 -3.32 1.65
CA GLN A 189 -5.87 -2.23 1.21
C GLN A 189 -6.62 -1.34 0.21
N LYS A 190 -6.16 -0.09 0.07
CA LYS A 190 -6.74 0.89 -0.87
C LYS A 190 -8.25 1.08 -0.67
N LEU A 191 -8.68 1.03 0.58
CA LEU A 191 -10.05 1.36 0.96
C LEU A 191 -10.23 2.87 0.92
N GLU A 192 -11.33 3.35 0.35
CA GLU A 192 -11.66 4.78 0.28
C GLU A 192 -13.16 4.99 0.55
N GLY A 193 -13.50 6.08 1.24
CA GLY A 193 -14.88 6.49 1.52
C GLY A 193 -15.77 5.34 1.99
N SER A 194 -16.89 5.13 1.29
CA SER A 194 -17.90 4.14 1.69
C SER A 194 -17.41 2.69 1.73
N GLU A 195 -16.31 2.34 1.04
CA GLU A 195 -15.75 0.99 1.11
C GLU A 195 -15.06 0.75 2.46
N LEU A 196 -14.39 1.78 2.99
CA LEU A 196 -13.80 1.73 4.33
C LEU A 196 -14.90 1.59 5.39
N ASP A 197 -15.97 2.39 5.30
CA ASP A 197 -17.09 2.37 6.24
C ASP A 197 -17.73 0.99 6.34
N LYS A 198 -18.03 0.40 5.18
CA LYS A 198 -18.61 -0.94 5.10
C LYS A 198 -17.69 -1.97 5.72
N LYS A 199 -16.38 -1.88 5.46
CA LYS A 199 -15.43 -2.86 5.98
C LYS A 199 -15.27 -2.76 7.49
N LEU A 200 -15.19 -1.56 8.04
CA LEU A 200 -15.10 -1.37 9.49
C LEU A 200 -16.39 -1.81 10.19
N LYS A 201 -17.56 -1.50 9.62
CA LYS A 201 -18.86 -1.95 10.15
C LYS A 201 -19.00 -3.48 10.14
N GLU A 202 -18.50 -4.16 9.10
CA GLU A 202 -18.50 -5.63 9.01
C GLU A 202 -17.64 -6.25 10.14
N LEU A 203 -16.49 -5.66 10.43
CA LEU A 203 -15.55 -6.18 11.42
C LEU A 203 -15.93 -5.82 12.86
N MET A 204 -16.63 -4.69 13.06
CA MET A 204 -16.91 -4.09 14.36
C MET A 204 -18.36 -3.57 14.42
N PRO A 205 -19.37 -4.47 14.40
CA PRO A 205 -20.78 -4.08 14.40
C PRO A 205 -21.17 -3.21 15.59
#